data_AF-A0A1B8G1Q6-F1
#
_entry.id   AF-A0A1B8G1Q6-F1
#
_cell.length_a   1.000
_cell.length_b   1.000
_cell.length_c   1.000
_cell.angle_alpha   90.00
_cell.angle_beta   90.00
_cell.angle_gamma   90.00
#
_symmetry.space_group_name_H-M   'P 1'
#
loop_
_entity.id
_entity.type
_entity.pdbx_description
1 polymer ?
#
loop_
_entity_poly.entity_id
_entity_poly.type
_entity_poly.pdbx_seq_one_letter_code
_entity_poly.pdbx_strand_id
1 'polypeptide(L)'
;MVAGKGFWSSTPATFQHLIKETYPTGNGRLGAMPFGPPGAEKWFLTLTRYGTKLNICHKDYTGGNPTSPLNEYLPGIRDSIFQKGTGNVDQLIGNGDNYGSYQVFANLSVVINGKSMLHRGAHTRPMCSGSSLVIPSDSKTRTFTLVIGDATNYDQLAGNAESSFSFAITGYDTTDTHSLLGPIISAVTSPAASKLESTLRRAHIADYQDLADQFTLELPDPAGSSGIEASVLISQYKSSGLGDPYLESTIFELGRHLFISSSRDNSLPTNLAGRWSETIGAAWSADYHSNINFQMNHWGADQTGLGRLQASTWNYI
;
A
#
# COMPACT_ATOMS: atom_id res chain seq x y z
N MET A 1 -26.04 13.41 5.42
CA MET A 1 -24.62 13.05 5.55
C MET A 1 -24.23 13.31 6.99
N VAL A 2 -23.73 12.30 7.69
CA VAL A 2 -22.98 12.50 8.94
C VAL A 2 -21.67 13.20 8.56
N ALA A 3 -21.12 14.05 9.44
CA ALA A 3 -19.79 14.60 9.22
C ALA A 3 -18.76 13.46 9.38
N GLY A 4 -17.87 13.29 8.40
CA GLY A 4 -16.85 12.24 8.48
C GLY A 4 -15.92 12.45 9.68
N LYS A 5 -15.81 11.45 10.54
CA LYS A 5 -14.74 11.39 11.56
C LYS A 5 -13.39 11.38 10.87
N GLY A 6 -12.37 11.98 11.49
CA GLY A 6 -11.05 12.01 10.89
C GLY A 6 -9.98 12.64 11.76
N PHE A 7 -8.74 12.35 11.39
CA PHE A 7 -7.55 13.02 11.89
C PHE A 7 -7.19 14.19 10.96
N TRP A 8 -6.63 15.24 11.55
CA TRP A 8 -6.13 16.41 10.84
C TRP A 8 -4.88 16.97 11.54
N SER A 9 -4.05 17.67 10.77
CA SER A 9 -2.85 18.38 11.22
C SER A 9 -2.89 19.83 10.75
N SER A 10 -2.39 20.75 11.56
CA SER A 10 -2.18 22.16 11.19
C SER A 10 -0.87 22.38 10.44
N THR A 11 0.06 21.41 10.52
CA THR A 11 1.38 21.46 9.90
C THR A 11 1.59 20.31 8.90
N PRO A 12 2.39 20.50 7.83
CA PRO A 12 2.68 19.46 6.86
C PRO A 12 3.71 18.46 7.37
N ALA A 13 3.56 17.19 7.00
CA ALA A 13 4.48 16.10 7.32
C ALA A 13 5.89 16.32 6.76
N THR A 14 6.89 15.84 7.50
CA THR A 14 8.32 15.90 7.19
C THR A 14 8.83 14.62 6.53
N PHE A 15 9.95 14.72 5.80
CA PHE A 15 10.59 13.56 5.15
C PHE A 15 11.16 12.56 6.16
N GLN A 16 11.48 13.02 7.37
CA GLN A 16 12.12 12.22 8.41
C GLN A 16 11.15 11.27 9.13
N HIS A 17 9.84 11.53 9.06
CA HIS A 17 8.81 10.93 9.90
C HIS A 17 7.54 10.56 9.13
N LEU A 18 7.65 10.22 7.84
CA LEU A 18 6.51 10.09 6.92
C LEU A 18 5.45 9.09 7.41
N ILE A 19 5.88 7.89 7.81
CA ILE A 19 5.02 6.84 8.39
C ILE A 19 4.30 7.28 9.68
N LYS A 20 4.73 8.37 10.34
CA LYS A 20 4.12 8.92 11.57
C LYS A 20 3.29 10.19 11.34
N GLU A 21 3.61 10.98 10.32
CA GLU A 21 3.06 12.32 10.12
C GLU A 21 2.15 12.44 8.90
N THR A 22 2.23 11.52 7.93
CA THR A 22 1.39 11.53 6.73
C THR A 22 0.06 10.80 6.93
N TYR A 23 -0.95 11.18 6.15
CA TYR A 23 -2.20 10.43 6.04
C TYR A 23 -2.14 9.51 4.82
N PRO A 24 -1.95 8.19 5.00
CA PRO A 24 -1.86 7.26 3.90
C PRO A 24 -3.18 7.18 3.13
N THR A 25 -3.11 7.00 1.83
CA THR A 25 -4.26 6.71 0.97
C THR A 25 -3.88 5.61 -0.04
N GLY A 26 -4.88 4.95 -0.64
CA GLY A 26 -4.64 3.88 -1.59
C GLY A 26 -5.91 3.27 -2.17
N ASN A 27 -5.73 2.46 -3.22
CA ASN A 27 -6.78 1.74 -3.94
C ASN A 27 -6.54 0.22 -3.96
N GLY A 28 -5.84 -0.31 -2.96
CA GLY A 28 -5.39 -1.69 -2.89
C GLY A 28 -4.21 -2.05 -3.80
N ARG A 29 -4.05 -1.41 -4.96
CA ARG A 29 -2.90 -1.62 -5.87
C ARG A 29 -1.78 -0.60 -5.67
N LEU A 30 -2.14 0.68 -5.67
CA LEU A 30 -1.28 1.81 -5.41
C LEU A 30 -1.55 2.35 -4.01
N GLY A 31 -0.48 2.67 -3.28
CA GLY A 31 -0.51 3.51 -2.08
C GLY A 31 0.15 4.86 -2.36
N ALA A 32 -0.29 5.89 -1.63
CA ALA A 32 0.38 7.18 -1.58
C ALA A 32 0.45 7.72 -0.15
N MET A 33 1.56 8.39 0.18
CA MET A 33 1.73 9.21 1.38
C MET A 33 2.10 10.65 0.95
N PRO A 34 1.15 11.59 0.97
CA PRO A 34 1.40 13.00 0.64
C PRO A 34 2.09 13.74 1.79
N PHE A 35 3.04 14.61 1.48
CA PHE A 35 3.84 15.36 2.46
C PHE A 35 4.46 16.65 1.88
N GLY A 36 4.98 17.50 2.76
CA GLY A 36 5.61 18.77 2.39
C GLY A 36 4.63 19.95 2.29
N PRO A 37 5.16 21.19 2.18
CA PRO A 37 4.35 22.39 2.34
C PRO A 37 3.59 22.80 1.06
N PRO A 38 2.50 23.57 1.19
CA PRO A 38 1.74 24.10 0.06
C PRO A 38 2.64 24.77 -1.01
N GLY A 39 2.54 24.28 -2.25
CA GLY A 39 3.36 24.74 -3.39
C GLY A 39 4.69 24.01 -3.60
N ALA A 40 5.08 23.12 -2.69
CA ALA A 40 6.20 22.19 -2.84
C ALA A 40 5.81 20.78 -2.34
N GLU A 41 4.62 20.36 -2.76
CA GLU A 41 3.96 19.08 -2.44
C GLU A 41 4.78 17.89 -2.96
N LYS A 42 4.81 16.79 -2.21
CA LYS A 42 5.53 15.57 -2.58
C LYS A 42 4.75 14.33 -2.14
N TRP A 43 4.64 13.33 -3.01
CA TRP A 43 3.98 12.07 -2.67
C TRP A 43 4.99 10.93 -2.76
N PHE A 44 5.14 10.17 -1.67
CA PHE A 44 5.69 8.83 -1.77
C PHE A 44 4.64 7.94 -2.42
N LEU A 45 5.00 7.29 -3.52
CA LEU A 45 4.16 6.35 -4.24
C LEU A 45 4.69 4.94 -4.03
N THR A 46 3.78 4.01 -3.76
CA THR A 46 4.08 2.59 -3.58
C THR A 46 3.21 1.76 -4.50
N LEU A 47 3.81 0.74 -5.12
CA LEU A 47 3.10 -0.25 -5.92
C LEU A 47 3.04 -1.58 -5.16
N THR A 48 1.96 -2.33 -5.36
CA THR A 48 1.94 -3.77 -5.13
C THR A 48 2.96 -4.47 -6.05
N ARG A 49 4.20 -4.64 -5.58
CA ARG A 49 5.28 -5.35 -6.28
C ARG A 49 5.81 -6.49 -5.41
N TYR A 50 5.92 -7.69 -5.98
CA TYR A 50 6.73 -8.75 -5.38
C TYR A 50 8.22 -8.34 -5.39
N GLY A 51 8.98 -8.82 -4.40
CA GLY A 51 10.35 -8.35 -4.15
C GLY A 51 11.29 -8.53 -5.35
N THR A 52 12.18 -7.55 -5.57
CA THR A 52 13.03 -7.41 -6.77
C THR A 52 14.19 -8.42 -6.87
N LYS A 53 14.02 -9.64 -6.36
CA LYS A 53 15.02 -10.71 -6.36
C LYS A 53 14.46 -12.13 -6.61
N LEU A 54 13.15 -12.30 -6.79
CA LEU A 54 12.55 -13.61 -7.14
C LEU A 54 13.03 -14.13 -8.52
N ASN A 55 12.48 -15.26 -8.98
CA ASN A 55 12.84 -15.99 -10.23
C ASN A 55 13.09 -15.13 -11.48
N ILE A 56 12.49 -13.93 -11.56
CA ILE A 56 12.71 -12.95 -12.64
C ILE A 56 14.18 -12.51 -12.73
N CYS A 57 14.88 -12.38 -11.60
CA CYS A 57 16.27 -11.95 -11.52
C CYS A 57 17.26 -13.13 -11.38
N HIS A 58 16.80 -14.27 -10.87
CA HIS A 58 17.62 -15.46 -10.62
C HIS A 58 16.91 -16.71 -11.14
N LYS A 59 17.32 -17.19 -12.32
CA LYS A 59 16.67 -18.33 -13.01
C LYS A 59 16.69 -19.63 -12.20
N ASP A 60 17.68 -19.78 -11.34
CA ASP A 60 17.91 -20.96 -10.50
C ASP A 60 17.40 -20.79 -9.06
N TYR A 61 16.60 -19.75 -8.78
CA TYR A 61 15.99 -19.57 -7.46
C TYR A 61 14.83 -20.57 -7.25
N THR A 62 14.78 -21.15 -6.05
CA THR A 62 13.93 -22.29 -5.70
C THR A 62 12.81 -21.91 -4.71
N GLY A 63 12.58 -20.62 -4.50
CA GLY A 63 11.82 -20.15 -3.33
C GLY A 63 12.58 -20.33 -2.00
N GLY A 64 13.91 -20.42 -2.09
CA GLY A 64 14.82 -20.75 -0.97
C GLY A 64 14.90 -22.25 -0.63
N ASN A 65 14.10 -23.10 -1.28
CA ASN A 65 14.10 -24.54 -1.04
C ASN A 65 15.46 -25.19 -1.34
N PRO A 66 15.88 -26.21 -0.56
CA PRO A 66 17.04 -27.05 -0.89
C PRO A 66 16.94 -27.70 -2.27
N THR A 67 18.10 -27.99 -2.88
CA THR A 67 18.20 -28.63 -4.21
C THR A 67 17.99 -30.16 -4.18
N SER A 68 17.85 -30.76 -3.00
CA SER A 68 17.53 -32.17 -2.79
C SER A 68 16.59 -32.35 -1.58
N PRO A 69 15.78 -33.43 -1.52
CA PRO A 69 14.90 -33.69 -0.38
C PRO A 69 15.69 -33.93 0.91
N LEU A 70 15.41 -33.16 1.97
CA LEU A 70 16.10 -33.26 3.27
C LEU A 70 15.27 -34.03 4.33
N ASN A 71 14.23 -34.75 3.90
CA ASN A 71 13.31 -35.47 4.80
C ASN A 71 13.96 -36.66 5.52
N GLU A 72 15.14 -37.11 5.08
CA GLU A 72 15.90 -38.19 5.74
C GLU A 72 16.39 -37.83 7.15
N TYR A 73 16.55 -36.54 7.47
CA TYR A 73 16.99 -36.09 8.80
C TYR A 73 15.85 -36.06 9.83
N LEU A 74 14.59 -35.98 9.39
CA LEU A 74 13.42 -35.82 10.26
C LEU A 74 13.28 -36.89 11.36
N PRO A 75 13.57 -38.19 11.15
CA PRO A 75 13.54 -39.19 12.22
C PRO A 75 14.56 -38.89 13.33
N GLY A 76 15.83 -38.68 12.99
CA GLY A 76 16.89 -38.41 13.99
C GLY A 76 16.69 -37.10 14.75
N ILE A 77 16.11 -36.09 14.10
CA ILE A 77 15.73 -34.82 14.75
C ILE A 77 14.61 -35.06 15.77
N ARG A 78 13.57 -35.84 15.40
CA ARG A 78 12.46 -36.21 16.30
C ARG A 78 12.96 -37.06 17.48
N ASP A 79 13.82 -38.05 17.23
CA ASP A 79 14.42 -38.87 18.28
C ASP A 79 15.23 -38.04 19.27
N SER A 80 16.00 -37.05 18.80
CA SER A 80 16.69 -36.11 19.70
C SER A 80 15.71 -35.29 20.53
N ILE A 81 14.63 -34.79 19.94
CA ILE A 81 13.59 -34.03 20.66
C ILE A 81 12.95 -34.89 21.75
N PHE A 82 12.57 -36.13 21.45
CA PHE A 82 11.95 -37.04 22.43
C PHE A 82 12.91 -37.49 23.54
N GLN A 83 14.22 -37.63 23.24
CA GLN A 83 15.22 -38.05 24.23
C GLN A 83 15.79 -36.90 25.08
N LYS A 84 15.84 -35.68 24.55
CA LYS A 84 16.58 -34.55 25.15
C LYS A 84 15.75 -33.28 25.37
N GLY A 85 14.49 -33.27 24.94
CA GLY A 85 13.64 -32.08 24.91
C GLY A 85 14.02 -31.06 23.82
N THR A 86 15.01 -31.36 22.97
CA THR A 86 15.50 -30.45 21.92
C THR A 86 16.17 -31.20 20.76
N GLY A 87 16.16 -30.59 19.58
CA GLY A 87 16.78 -31.11 18.36
C GLY A 87 17.42 -29.98 17.57
N ASN A 88 18.46 -30.32 16.81
CA ASN A 88 19.01 -29.41 15.81
C ASN A 88 18.19 -29.52 14.51
N VAL A 89 17.99 -28.41 13.81
CA VAL A 89 17.29 -28.33 12.52
C VAL A 89 18.16 -27.73 11.40
N ASP A 90 19.45 -27.49 11.64
CA ASP A 90 20.40 -26.94 10.64
C ASP A 90 20.34 -27.70 9.30
N GLN A 91 20.20 -29.03 9.35
CA GLN A 91 20.08 -29.90 8.17
C GLN A 91 18.74 -29.80 7.42
N LEU A 92 17.84 -28.91 7.83
CA LEU A 92 16.57 -28.60 7.16
C LEU A 92 16.53 -27.17 6.61
N ILE A 93 17.53 -26.34 6.90
CA ILE A 93 17.54 -24.92 6.54
C ILE A 93 17.92 -24.77 5.06
N GLY A 94 17.06 -24.11 4.29
CA GLY A 94 17.31 -23.74 2.89
C GLY A 94 18.21 -22.50 2.75
N ASN A 95 18.30 -21.94 1.53
CA ASN A 95 19.04 -20.70 1.34
C ASN A 95 18.12 -19.48 1.53
N GLY A 96 18.50 -18.57 2.44
CA GLY A 96 17.82 -17.29 2.70
C GLY A 96 18.09 -16.18 1.68
N ASP A 97 18.92 -16.42 0.65
CA ASP A 97 19.14 -15.48 -0.44
C ASP A 97 17.86 -15.17 -1.24
N ASN A 98 17.84 -13.99 -1.87
CA ASN A 98 16.94 -13.63 -2.97
C ASN A 98 15.42 -13.57 -2.71
N TYR A 99 14.95 -13.74 -1.47
CA TYR A 99 13.54 -13.48 -1.09
C TYR A 99 13.05 -12.06 -1.43
N GLY A 100 13.95 -11.06 -1.44
CA GLY A 100 13.63 -9.67 -1.77
C GLY A 100 12.96 -8.89 -0.64
N SER A 101 12.42 -7.72 -0.97
CA SER A 101 11.69 -6.81 -0.07
C SER A 101 10.57 -6.12 -0.84
N TYR A 102 9.48 -5.78 -0.16
CA TYR A 102 8.55 -4.75 -0.61
C TYR A 102 9.25 -3.38 -0.60
N GLN A 103 8.88 -2.48 -1.52
CA GLN A 103 9.65 -1.26 -1.80
C GLN A 103 8.75 -0.05 -2.08
N VAL A 104 9.24 1.14 -1.75
CA VAL A 104 8.82 2.40 -2.39
C VAL A 104 8.98 2.28 -3.91
N PHE A 105 7.99 2.75 -4.68
CA PHE A 105 8.05 2.76 -6.14
C PHE A 105 8.70 4.05 -6.66
N ALA A 106 8.18 5.22 -6.26
CA ALA A 106 8.66 6.50 -6.76
C ALA A 106 8.32 7.65 -5.79
N ASN A 107 9.05 8.76 -5.91
CA ASN A 107 8.70 10.02 -5.26
C ASN A 107 8.22 11.00 -6.33
N LEU A 108 6.93 11.35 -6.29
CA LEU A 108 6.41 12.50 -7.05
C LEU A 108 6.77 13.79 -6.30
N SER A 109 7.13 14.85 -7.02
CA SER A 109 7.29 16.19 -6.48
C SER A 109 6.62 17.21 -7.39
N VAL A 110 5.78 18.07 -6.82
CA VAL A 110 5.02 19.09 -7.55
C VAL A 110 5.37 20.47 -6.98
N VAL A 111 6.10 21.25 -7.78
CA VAL A 111 6.51 22.62 -7.42
C VAL A 111 5.68 23.63 -8.19
N ILE A 112 4.96 24.49 -7.47
CA ILE A 112 4.08 25.52 -8.05
C ILE A 112 4.74 26.89 -7.87
N ASN A 113 5.54 27.29 -8.85
CA ASN A 113 6.26 28.56 -8.81
C ASN A 113 5.31 29.75 -8.92
N GLY A 114 5.51 30.77 -8.07
CA GLY A 114 5.15 32.15 -8.41
C GLY A 114 4.13 32.87 -7.52
N LYS A 115 3.12 32.20 -6.92
CA LYS A 115 2.27 32.83 -5.89
C LYS A 115 1.35 31.90 -5.10
N SER A 116 0.89 32.42 -3.96
CA SER A 116 0.04 31.78 -2.94
C SER A 116 -1.48 31.77 -3.22
N MET A 117 -1.95 32.02 -4.46
CA MET A 117 -3.37 31.79 -4.84
C MET A 117 -3.60 31.70 -6.37
N LEU A 118 -4.76 31.16 -6.76
CA LEU A 118 -5.11 30.59 -8.07
C LEU A 118 -6.17 31.41 -8.87
N HIS A 119 -6.31 31.25 -10.21
CA HIS A 119 -7.48 31.58 -11.10
C HIS A 119 -7.60 30.52 -12.26
N ARG A 120 -8.61 30.39 -13.17
CA ARG A 120 -8.95 29.09 -13.91
C ARG A 120 -8.97 29.07 -15.48
N GLY A 121 -8.70 27.88 -16.07
CA GLY A 121 -8.55 27.56 -17.52
C GLY A 121 -8.01 26.12 -17.74
N ALA A 122 -7.87 25.63 -19.00
CA ALA A 122 -7.47 24.24 -19.31
C ALA A 122 -6.89 24.00 -20.74
N HIS A 123 -5.74 23.31 -20.84
CA HIS A 123 -5.15 22.83 -22.10
C HIS A 123 -4.30 21.56 -21.89
N THR A 124 -4.43 20.56 -22.78
CA THR A 124 -3.49 19.44 -22.90
C THR A 124 -2.26 19.84 -23.72
N ARG A 125 -1.19 20.23 -23.04
CA ARG A 125 0.16 20.36 -23.62
C ARG A 125 1.14 19.42 -22.90
N PRO A 126 2.18 18.91 -23.57
CA PRO A 126 3.28 18.26 -22.87
C PRO A 126 3.96 19.28 -21.94
N MET A 127 3.77 19.12 -20.64
CA MET A 127 4.36 19.98 -19.59
C MET A 127 5.70 19.43 -19.07
N CYS A 128 6.20 18.34 -19.67
CA CYS A 128 7.44 17.69 -19.25
C CYS A 128 8.67 18.36 -19.89
N SER A 129 9.63 18.76 -19.07
CA SER A 129 10.96 19.20 -19.50
C SER A 129 12.01 18.36 -18.78
N GLY A 130 12.63 17.43 -19.50
CA GLY A 130 13.39 16.33 -18.87
C GLY A 130 12.47 15.52 -17.95
N SER A 131 12.93 15.25 -16.72
CA SER A 131 12.17 14.55 -15.67
C SER A 131 11.17 15.45 -14.91
N SER A 132 11.06 16.74 -15.24
CA SER A 132 10.25 17.71 -14.49
C SER A 132 8.90 18.00 -15.17
N LEU A 133 7.79 17.79 -14.45
CA LEU A 133 6.47 18.31 -14.82
C LEU A 133 6.37 19.79 -14.44
N VAL A 134 6.45 20.68 -15.43
CA VAL A 134 6.37 22.13 -15.23
C VAL A 134 4.96 22.61 -15.58
N ILE A 135 4.11 22.75 -14.56
CA ILE A 135 2.80 23.39 -14.71
C ILE A 135 3.02 24.92 -14.76
N PRO A 136 2.78 25.59 -15.90
CA PRO A 136 2.99 27.03 -16.00
C PRO A 136 1.93 27.76 -15.17
N SER A 137 2.37 28.63 -14.25
CA SER A 137 1.49 29.50 -13.48
C SER A 137 0.97 30.65 -14.34
N ASP A 138 -0.31 30.59 -14.72
CA ASP A 138 -1.03 31.72 -15.30
C ASP A 138 -2.16 32.18 -14.37
N SER A 139 -2.78 33.32 -14.70
CA SER A 139 -4.01 33.77 -14.05
C SER A 139 -5.24 32.92 -14.45
N LYS A 140 -5.03 31.68 -14.93
CA LYS A 140 -6.03 30.79 -15.53
C LYS A 140 -5.71 29.28 -15.38
N THR A 141 -5.23 28.80 -14.22
CA THR A 141 -5.25 27.37 -13.81
C THR A 141 -5.58 27.16 -12.31
N ARG A 142 -6.85 26.87 -11.91
CA ARG A 142 -7.26 26.70 -10.47
C ARG A 142 -7.11 25.28 -9.94
N THR A 143 -7.09 24.33 -10.85
CA THR A 143 -7.20 22.90 -10.58
C THR A 143 -6.50 22.20 -11.72
N PHE A 144 -5.45 21.45 -11.42
CA PHE A 144 -4.96 20.41 -12.31
C PHE A 144 -5.39 19.05 -11.74
N THR A 145 -5.39 18.03 -12.58
CA THR A 145 -5.67 16.65 -12.17
C THR A 145 -4.61 15.78 -12.80
N LEU A 146 -3.80 15.14 -11.97
CA LEU A 146 -2.78 14.19 -12.43
C LEU A 146 -3.39 12.79 -12.37
N VAL A 147 -3.42 12.10 -13.50
CA VAL A 147 -3.72 10.66 -13.55
C VAL A 147 -2.40 9.92 -13.48
N ILE A 148 -2.16 9.27 -12.35
CA ILE A 148 -1.02 8.37 -12.16
C ILE A 148 -1.52 6.95 -12.40
N GLY A 149 -0.77 6.19 -13.19
CA GLY A 149 -0.94 4.75 -13.32
C GLY A 149 0.42 4.10 -13.47
N ASP A 150 0.51 2.86 -13.01
CA ASP A 150 1.73 2.08 -12.97
C ASP A 150 1.34 0.60 -13.16
N ALA A 151 2.31 -0.21 -13.57
CA ALA A 151 2.12 -1.63 -13.82
C ALA A 151 3.41 -2.38 -13.44
N THR A 152 3.32 -3.70 -13.31
CA THR A 152 4.50 -4.52 -13.01
C THR A 152 4.56 -5.74 -13.89
N ASN A 153 5.76 -6.24 -14.13
CA ASN A 153 6.03 -7.37 -15.02
C ASN A 153 5.77 -8.73 -14.34
N TYR A 154 4.83 -8.75 -13.38
CA TYR A 154 4.46 -9.90 -12.58
C TYR A 154 2.96 -10.20 -12.75
N ASP A 155 2.60 -11.48 -12.81
CA ASP A 155 1.23 -11.95 -12.62
C ASP A 155 1.13 -12.67 -11.27
N GLN A 156 0.19 -12.23 -10.43
CA GLN A 156 -0.06 -12.84 -9.12
C GLN A 156 -0.66 -14.25 -9.20
N LEU A 157 -1.28 -14.61 -10.33
CA LEU A 157 -1.86 -15.93 -10.57
C LEU A 157 -0.84 -16.95 -11.10
N ALA A 158 0.34 -16.50 -11.51
CA ALA A 158 1.42 -17.35 -12.05
C ALA A 158 2.30 -18.03 -10.96
N GLY A 159 1.83 -18.07 -9.72
CA GLY A 159 2.46 -18.82 -8.62
C GLY A 159 2.22 -20.34 -8.66
N ASN A 160 1.94 -20.92 -9.83
CA ASN A 160 1.43 -22.28 -10.00
C ASN A 160 2.36 -23.17 -10.85
N ALA A 161 2.06 -24.46 -10.92
CA ALA A 161 2.88 -25.45 -11.62
C ALA A 161 2.91 -25.23 -13.14
N GLU A 162 1.79 -24.79 -13.73
CA GLU A 162 1.66 -24.45 -15.16
C GLU A 162 2.63 -23.32 -15.55
N SER A 163 2.85 -22.37 -14.64
CA SER A 163 3.78 -21.24 -14.82
C SER A 163 5.19 -21.52 -14.29
N SER A 164 5.52 -22.78 -13.96
CA SER A 164 6.79 -23.17 -13.31
C SER A 164 7.10 -22.40 -12.02
N PHE A 165 6.06 -22.01 -11.26
CA PHE A 165 6.12 -21.14 -10.09
C PHE A 165 6.83 -19.79 -10.35
N SER A 166 6.83 -19.34 -11.60
CA SER A 166 7.39 -18.07 -12.01
C SER A 166 6.30 -17.01 -12.11
N PHE A 167 6.26 -16.10 -11.14
CA PHE A 167 5.39 -14.93 -11.14
C PHE A 167 5.66 -13.94 -12.31
N ALA A 168 6.59 -14.22 -13.24
CA ALA A 168 6.85 -13.37 -14.40
C ALA A 168 5.74 -13.46 -15.45
N ILE A 169 5.34 -12.32 -16.03
CA ILE A 169 4.46 -12.34 -17.22
C ILE A 169 5.20 -13.03 -18.38
N THR A 170 4.62 -14.12 -18.89
CA THR A 170 5.21 -14.96 -19.93
C THR A 170 5.08 -14.34 -21.32
N GLY A 171 6.01 -14.66 -22.23
CA GLY A 171 5.95 -14.24 -23.64
C GLY A 171 6.49 -12.85 -23.97
N TYR A 172 7.06 -12.12 -23.00
CA TYR A 172 7.64 -10.79 -23.19
C TYR A 172 9.11 -10.72 -22.78
N ASP A 173 9.85 -9.78 -23.39
CA ASP A 173 11.22 -9.46 -23.00
C ASP A 173 11.20 -8.66 -21.68
N THR A 174 11.78 -9.24 -20.62
CA THR A 174 11.86 -8.59 -19.30
C THR A 174 12.95 -7.51 -19.22
N THR A 175 13.78 -7.34 -20.27
CA THR A 175 14.79 -6.28 -20.37
C THR A 175 14.22 -4.98 -20.95
N ASP A 176 13.22 -5.04 -21.85
CA ASP A 176 12.40 -3.89 -22.25
C ASP A 176 11.06 -3.87 -21.51
N THR A 177 11.11 -3.38 -20.27
CA THR A 177 9.90 -3.16 -19.46
C THR A 177 9.01 -2.03 -19.99
N HIS A 178 9.48 -1.17 -20.90
CA HIS A 178 8.65 -0.09 -21.44
C HIS A 178 7.65 -0.63 -22.48
N SER A 179 8.11 -1.46 -23.42
CA SER A 179 7.23 -2.09 -24.41
C SER A 179 6.20 -3.04 -23.79
N LEU A 180 6.53 -3.67 -22.64
CA LEU A 180 5.60 -4.49 -21.86
C LEU A 180 4.60 -3.64 -21.04
N LEU A 181 5.09 -2.71 -20.21
CA LEU A 181 4.26 -2.04 -19.20
C LEU A 181 3.54 -0.80 -19.74
N GLY A 182 4.10 -0.11 -20.73
CA GLY A 182 3.52 1.08 -21.36
C GLY A 182 2.07 0.88 -21.86
N PRO A 183 1.77 -0.20 -22.61
CA PRO A 183 0.41 -0.54 -23.02
C PRO A 183 -0.55 -0.79 -21.85
N ILE A 184 -0.10 -1.51 -20.81
CA ILE A 184 -0.90 -1.83 -19.61
C ILE A 184 -1.26 -0.55 -18.85
N ILE A 185 -0.28 0.34 -18.64
CA ILE A 185 -0.47 1.65 -18.00
C ILE A 185 -1.40 2.52 -18.85
N SER A 186 -1.19 2.58 -20.17
CA SER A 186 -2.00 3.37 -21.09
C SER A 186 -3.47 2.93 -21.13
N ALA A 187 -3.74 1.62 -21.06
CA ALA A 187 -5.09 1.06 -21.05
C ALA A 187 -5.94 1.50 -19.83
N VAL A 188 -5.29 1.81 -18.70
CA VAL A 188 -5.96 2.32 -17.50
C VAL A 188 -5.94 3.85 -17.44
N THR A 189 -4.81 4.48 -17.76
CA THR A 189 -4.62 5.93 -17.62
C THR A 189 -5.34 6.73 -18.71
N SER A 190 -5.33 6.28 -19.97
CA SER A 190 -5.98 7.03 -21.06
C SER A 190 -7.51 7.15 -20.89
N PRO A 191 -8.26 6.08 -20.52
CA PRO A 191 -9.69 6.17 -20.23
C PRO A 191 -10.03 6.84 -18.88
N ALA A 192 -9.04 7.12 -18.03
CA ALA A 192 -9.20 7.97 -16.85
C ALA A 192 -8.95 9.44 -17.18
N ALA A 193 -7.88 9.76 -17.93
CA ALA A 193 -7.53 11.11 -18.35
C ALA A 193 -8.55 11.76 -19.31
N SER A 194 -9.36 10.96 -20.02
CA SER A 194 -10.48 11.45 -20.84
C SER A 194 -11.75 11.78 -20.04
N LYS A 195 -11.79 11.49 -18.73
CA LYS A 195 -12.94 11.79 -17.85
C LYS A 195 -12.71 13.07 -17.06
N LEU A 196 -13.80 13.77 -16.73
CA LEU A 196 -13.75 14.90 -15.81
C LEU A 196 -13.40 14.41 -14.39
N GLU A 197 -12.60 15.20 -13.67
CA GLU A 197 -12.30 15.03 -12.24
C GLU A 197 -13.57 14.75 -11.42
N SER A 198 -14.63 15.52 -11.65
CA SER A 198 -15.90 15.40 -10.92
C SER A 198 -16.69 14.13 -11.21
N THR A 199 -16.36 13.41 -12.29
CA THR A 199 -16.85 12.06 -12.58
C THR A 199 -15.99 11.02 -11.87
N LEU A 200 -14.66 11.15 -11.94
CA LEU A 200 -13.71 10.24 -11.26
C LEU A 200 -13.91 10.27 -9.74
N ARG A 201 -13.93 11.47 -9.12
CA ARG A 201 -14.15 11.63 -7.68
C ARG A 201 -15.52 11.12 -7.23
N ARG A 202 -16.57 11.29 -8.04
CA ARG A 202 -17.90 10.75 -7.69
C ARG A 202 -17.93 9.23 -7.70
N ALA A 203 -17.27 8.61 -8.68
CA ALA A 203 -17.12 7.15 -8.73
C ALA A 203 -16.30 6.63 -7.53
N HIS A 204 -15.17 7.28 -7.23
CA HIS A 204 -14.35 6.95 -6.05
C HIS A 204 -15.11 7.10 -4.72
N ILE A 205 -15.86 8.19 -4.52
CA ILE A 205 -16.65 8.39 -3.31
C ILE A 205 -17.71 7.29 -3.16
N ALA A 206 -18.45 6.98 -4.22
CA ALA A 206 -19.45 5.91 -4.18
C ALA A 206 -18.84 4.52 -3.91
N ASP A 207 -17.71 4.20 -4.56
CA ASP A 207 -16.93 2.97 -4.37
C ASP A 207 -16.39 2.82 -2.93
N TYR A 208 -15.89 3.92 -2.34
CA TYR A 208 -15.37 3.92 -0.98
C TYR A 208 -16.50 3.84 0.05
N GLN A 209 -17.61 4.58 -0.15
CA GLN A 209 -18.76 4.54 0.75
C GLN A 209 -19.47 3.19 0.75
N ASP A 210 -19.56 2.48 -0.38
CA ASP A 210 -20.08 1.11 -0.45
C ASP A 210 -19.31 0.10 0.44
N LEU A 211 -18.10 0.45 0.91
CA LEU A 211 -17.31 -0.30 1.87
C LEU A 211 -17.33 0.33 3.28
N ALA A 212 -17.15 1.65 3.36
CA ALA A 212 -17.09 2.37 4.63
C ALA A 212 -18.44 2.42 5.37
N ASP A 213 -19.55 2.55 4.65
CA ASP A 213 -20.89 2.68 5.24
C ASP A 213 -21.49 1.30 5.64
N GLN A 214 -20.75 0.19 5.47
CA GLN A 214 -21.15 -1.16 5.89
C GLN A 214 -21.16 -1.37 7.42
N PHE A 215 -20.47 -0.52 8.17
CA PHE A 215 -20.39 -0.56 9.63
C PHE A 215 -20.03 0.85 10.14
N THR A 216 -20.70 1.30 11.21
CA THR A 216 -20.49 2.62 11.82
C THR A 216 -20.29 2.49 13.33
N LEU A 217 -19.19 3.02 13.88
CA LEU A 217 -19.00 3.11 15.34
C LEU A 217 -19.35 4.49 15.90
N GLU A 218 -20.59 4.64 16.39
CA GLU A 218 -21.08 5.87 17.04
C GLU A 218 -20.76 5.90 18.55
N LEU A 219 -19.55 6.35 18.88
CA LEU A 219 -19.18 6.80 20.23
C LEU A 219 -19.28 8.34 20.36
N PRO A 220 -19.61 8.87 21.55
CA PRO A 220 -19.77 10.32 21.78
C PRO A 220 -18.44 11.06 21.82
N ASP A 221 -18.48 12.37 21.58
CA ASP A 221 -17.36 13.30 21.83
C ASP A 221 -17.71 14.22 23.03
N PRO A 222 -17.48 13.79 24.28
CA PRO A 222 -17.77 14.59 25.47
C PRO A 222 -16.71 15.67 25.76
N ALA A 223 -15.56 15.63 25.08
CA ALA A 223 -14.42 16.50 25.33
C ALA A 223 -14.23 17.60 24.25
N GLY A 224 -14.87 17.46 23.09
CA GLY A 224 -14.62 18.29 21.91
C GLY A 224 -13.35 17.86 21.16
N SER A 225 -12.93 16.60 21.31
CA SER A 225 -11.71 16.02 20.75
C SER A 225 -11.68 16.01 19.22
N SER A 226 -12.85 16.06 18.57
CA SER A 226 -12.97 16.33 17.12
C SER A 226 -12.37 17.67 16.69
N GLY A 227 -12.29 18.66 17.58
CA GLY A 227 -11.64 19.95 17.37
C GLY A 227 -10.15 20.00 17.71
N ILE A 228 -9.54 18.87 18.08
CA ILE A 228 -8.13 18.79 18.51
C ILE A 228 -7.27 18.17 17.41
N GLU A 229 -6.06 18.72 17.20
CA GLU A 229 -5.08 18.19 16.23
C GLU A 229 -4.63 16.77 16.61
N ALA A 230 -4.51 15.88 15.62
CA ALA A 230 -4.37 14.44 15.85
C ALA A 230 -3.17 14.06 16.74
N SER A 231 -2.03 14.73 16.54
CA SER A 231 -0.82 14.53 17.35
C SER A 231 -1.01 14.93 18.81
N VAL A 232 -1.74 16.02 19.07
CA VAL A 232 -2.07 16.51 20.41
C VAL A 232 -3.05 15.54 21.08
N LEU A 233 -4.10 15.13 20.39
CA LEU A 233 -5.11 14.19 20.89
C LEU A 233 -4.49 12.84 21.30
N ILE A 234 -3.64 12.26 20.45
CA ILE A 234 -2.91 11.01 20.74
C ILE A 234 -1.95 11.21 21.93
N SER A 235 -1.28 12.36 22.05
CA SER A 235 -0.36 12.64 23.17
C SER A 235 -1.06 12.80 24.52
N GLN A 236 -2.35 13.13 24.54
CA GLN A 236 -3.15 13.34 25.75
C GLN A 236 -3.88 12.09 26.23
N TYR A 237 -4.05 11.09 25.35
CA TYR A 237 -4.78 9.85 25.64
C TYR A 237 -4.17 9.05 26.80
N LYS A 238 -5.04 8.44 27.62
CA LYS A 238 -4.64 7.62 28.77
C LYS A 238 -5.47 6.35 28.80
N SER A 239 -4.79 5.21 28.68
CA SER A 239 -5.37 3.87 28.86
C SER A 239 -5.81 3.58 30.30
N SER A 240 -5.37 4.38 31.28
CA SER A 240 -5.85 4.36 32.66
C SER A 240 -6.87 5.48 32.89
N GLY A 241 -8.16 5.14 32.87
CA GLY A 241 -9.25 6.07 33.12
C GLY A 241 -10.48 5.76 32.26
N LEU A 242 -11.15 6.82 31.80
CA LEU A 242 -12.34 6.76 30.94
C LEU A 242 -12.02 6.82 29.43
N GLY A 243 -10.73 6.83 29.06
CA GLY A 243 -10.28 6.91 27.67
C GLY A 243 -10.62 8.23 26.97
N ASP A 244 -10.80 8.16 25.65
CA ASP A 244 -11.35 9.20 24.79
C ASP A 244 -12.17 8.51 23.68
N PRO A 245 -13.52 8.47 23.78
CA PRO A 245 -14.33 7.71 22.85
C PRO A 245 -14.35 8.27 21.41
N TYR A 246 -13.98 9.54 21.21
CA TYR A 246 -13.79 10.09 19.86
C TYR A 246 -12.49 9.55 19.24
N LEU A 247 -11.37 9.57 19.96
CA LEU A 247 -10.12 8.99 19.50
C LEU A 247 -10.26 7.48 19.27
N GLU A 248 -10.86 6.74 20.21
CA GLU A 248 -11.08 5.29 20.10
C GLU A 248 -11.88 4.92 18.86
N SER A 249 -13.00 5.61 18.60
CA SER A 249 -13.78 5.37 17.38
C SER A 249 -13.07 5.86 16.11
N THR A 250 -12.25 6.90 16.17
CA THR A 250 -11.47 7.37 15.01
C THR A 250 -10.30 6.43 14.68
N ILE A 251 -9.68 5.78 15.67
CA ILE A 251 -8.69 4.70 15.47
C ILE A 251 -9.36 3.46 14.87
N PHE A 252 -10.57 3.11 15.32
CA PHE A 252 -11.34 2.01 14.73
C PHE A 252 -11.67 2.25 13.25
N GLU A 253 -12.21 3.42 12.90
CA GLU A 253 -12.48 3.77 11.50
C GLU A 253 -11.19 3.94 10.68
N LEU A 254 -10.06 4.35 11.28
CA LEU A 254 -8.74 4.32 10.63
C LEU A 254 -8.32 2.89 10.29
N GLY A 255 -8.54 1.91 11.16
CA GLY A 255 -8.28 0.50 10.87
C GLY A 255 -9.07 0.00 9.66
N ARG A 256 -10.36 0.36 9.59
CA ARG A 256 -11.24 0.07 8.43
C ARG A 256 -10.75 0.78 7.16
N HIS A 257 -10.40 2.06 7.26
CA HIS A 257 -9.84 2.86 6.15
C HIS A 257 -8.55 2.24 5.58
N LEU A 258 -7.59 1.89 6.45
CA LEU A 258 -6.34 1.27 6.05
C LEU A 258 -6.58 -0.07 5.32
N PHE A 259 -7.49 -0.91 5.82
CA PHE A 259 -7.83 -2.17 5.17
C PHE A 259 -8.49 -1.97 3.79
N ILE A 260 -9.45 -1.03 3.67
CA ILE A 260 -10.06 -0.64 2.38
C ILE A 260 -8.99 -0.10 1.41
N SER A 261 -8.03 0.69 1.89
CA SER A 261 -7.01 1.29 1.04
C SER A 261 -5.85 0.36 0.69
N SER A 262 -5.64 -0.75 1.43
CA SER A 262 -4.57 -1.73 1.18
C SER A 262 -5.03 -3.03 0.50
N SER A 263 -6.27 -3.47 0.71
CA SER A 263 -6.82 -4.72 0.17
C SER A 263 -8.07 -4.46 -0.67
N ARG A 264 -8.01 -4.74 -1.98
CA ARG A 264 -9.11 -4.55 -2.92
C ARG A 264 -9.12 -5.67 -3.97
N ASP A 265 -10.24 -5.82 -4.66
CA ASP A 265 -10.39 -6.71 -5.81
C ASP A 265 -9.24 -6.47 -6.81
N ASN A 266 -8.57 -7.55 -7.22
CA ASN A 266 -7.38 -7.55 -8.08
C ASN A 266 -6.10 -6.96 -7.46
N SER A 267 -5.99 -6.75 -6.15
CA SER A 267 -4.70 -6.58 -5.47
C SER A 267 -4.12 -7.91 -4.97
N LEU A 268 -2.87 -7.88 -4.50
CA LEU A 268 -2.34 -8.87 -3.55
C LEU A 268 -3.00 -8.67 -2.17
N PRO A 269 -2.74 -9.56 -1.18
CA PRO A 269 -3.13 -9.31 0.20
C PRO A 269 -2.48 -8.05 0.80
N THR A 270 -2.94 -7.63 1.97
CA THR A 270 -2.32 -6.53 2.74
C THR A 270 -1.11 -7.06 3.53
N ASN A 271 0.06 -6.44 3.37
CA ASN A 271 1.33 -6.91 3.95
C ASN A 271 1.62 -6.29 5.35
N LEU A 272 2.81 -6.53 5.92
CA LEU A 272 3.25 -5.94 7.20
C LEU A 272 3.15 -4.39 7.28
N ALA A 273 3.14 -3.68 6.15
CA ALA A 273 3.00 -2.23 6.07
C ALA A 273 1.72 -1.80 5.31
N GLY A 274 0.79 -2.73 5.10
CA GLY A 274 -0.38 -2.59 4.23
C GLY A 274 -0.01 -2.39 2.76
N ARG A 275 0.28 -1.12 2.41
CA ARG A 275 0.86 -0.68 1.14
C ARG A 275 1.93 0.40 1.28
N TRP A 276 2.24 0.88 2.48
CA TRP A 276 2.97 2.15 2.64
C TRP A 276 4.37 1.91 3.20
N SER A 277 5.38 2.04 2.31
CA SER A 277 6.80 1.98 2.65
C SER A 277 7.50 3.22 2.14
N GLU A 278 8.34 3.82 2.98
CA GLU A 278 9.24 4.93 2.65
C GLU A 278 10.63 4.44 2.15
N THR A 279 10.87 3.11 2.11
CA THR A 279 12.20 2.53 1.86
C THR A 279 12.22 1.43 0.77
N ILE A 280 13.43 1.13 0.27
CA ILE A 280 13.74 0.06 -0.71
C ILE A 280 14.07 -1.28 -0.02
N GLY A 281 14.40 -1.24 1.28
CA GLY A 281 14.54 -2.40 2.16
C GLY A 281 13.75 -2.15 3.42
N ALA A 282 12.50 -2.63 3.46
CA ALA A 282 11.60 -2.41 4.57
C ALA A 282 11.95 -3.31 5.77
N ALA A 283 11.53 -2.92 6.97
CA ALA A 283 11.69 -3.76 8.16
C ALA A 283 10.94 -5.10 7.96
N TRP A 284 11.62 -6.23 8.21
CA TRP A 284 11.15 -7.58 7.88
C TRP A 284 10.65 -7.70 6.42
N SER A 285 11.35 -7.03 5.49
CA SER A 285 11.00 -6.92 4.07
C SER A 285 9.60 -6.35 3.77
N ALA A 286 8.86 -5.88 4.78
CA ALA A 286 7.41 -5.72 4.79
C ALA A 286 6.70 -6.89 4.07
N ASP A 287 7.04 -8.12 4.47
CA ASP A 287 6.55 -9.37 3.90
C ASP A 287 5.12 -9.76 4.34
N TYR A 288 4.73 -11.01 4.03
CA TYR A 288 3.51 -11.65 4.51
C TYR A 288 3.82 -12.56 5.70
N HIS A 289 4.10 -11.96 6.86
CA HIS A 289 4.54 -12.67 8.06
C HIS A 289 3.44 -13.58 8.63
N SER A 290 3.46 -14.84 8.20
CA SER A 290 2.34 -15.81 8.31
C SER A 290 2.24 -16.56 9.65
N ASN A 291 3.00 -16.14 10.67
CA ASN A 291 2.95 -16.70 12.02
C ASN A 291 2.01 -15.94 12.96
N ILE A 292 1.72 -14.65 12.70
CA ILE A 292 0.68 -13.88 13.41
C ILE A 292 0.22 -12.63 12.64
N ASN A 293 1.14 -11.86 12.05
CA ASN A 293 0.83 -10.53 11.53
C ASN A 293 -0.08 -10.57 10.31
N PHE A 294 0.15 -11.52 9.41
CA PHE A 294 -0.66 -11.67 8.21
C PHE A 294 -2.12 -11.97 8.56
N GLN A 295 -2.36 -12.84 9.55
CA GLN A 295 -3.69 -13.12 10.07
C GLN A 295 -4.29 -11.89 10.77
N MET A 296 -3.48 -11.18 11.58
CA MET A 296 -3.92 -9.98 12.31
C MET A 296 -4.48 -8.89 11.40
N ASN A 297 -3.89 -8.71 10.20
CA ASN A 297 -4.38 -7.78 9.19
C ASN A 297 -5.84 -8.04 8.75
N HIS A 298 -6.36 -9.25 8.97
CA HIS A 298 -7.69 -9.69 8.52
C HIS A 298 -8.73 -9.82 9.64
N TRP A 299 -8.32 -9.79 10.92
CA TRP A 299 -9.18 -10.13 12.08
C TRP A 299 -10.45 -9.30 12.26
N GLY A 300 -10.54 -8.10 11.67
CA GLY A 300 -11.73 -7.23 11.74
C GLY A 300 -12.52 -7.12 10.44
N ALA A 301 -12.13 -7.85 9.39
CA ALA A 301 -12.70 -7.66 8.05
C ALA A 301 -14.16 -8.13 7.97
N ASP A 302 -14.46 -9.38 8.34
CA ASP A 302 -15.81 -9.95 8.21
C ASP A 302 -16.81 -9.31 9.18
N GLN A 303 -16.37 -9.06 10.42
CA GLN A 303 -17.19 -8.51 11.50
C GLN A 303 -17.60 -7.05 11.26
N THR A 304 -16.94 -6.36 10.33
CA THR A 304 -17.24 -4.97 9.96
C THR A 304 -17.66 -4.82 8.48
N GLY A 305 -18.10 -5.92 7.84
CA GLY A 305 -18.67 -5.91 6.48
C GLY A 305 -17.66 -5.80 5.33
N LEU A 306 -16.36 -5.84 5.63
CA LEU A 306 -15.27 -5.73 4.64
C LEU A 306 -14.81 -7.10 4.10
N GLY A 307 -15.47 -8.20 4.50
CA GLY A 307 -15.08 -9.57 4.16
C GLY A 307 -14.84 -9.86 2.68
N ARG A 308 -15.56 -9.18 1.76
CA ARG A 308 -15.34 -9.33 0.30
C ARG A 308 -13.91 -8.96 -0.13
N LEU A 309 -13.26 -8.04 0.58
CA LEU A 309 -11.89 -7.60 0.28
C LEU A 309 -10.83 -8.67 0.62
N GLN A 310 -11.19 -9.70 1.40
CA GLN A 310 -10.33 -10.86 1.67
C GLN A 310 -10.12 -11.77 0.43
N ALA A 311 -10.83 -11.55 -0.69
CA ALA A 311 -10.64 -12.31 -1.92
C ALA A 311 -9.18 -12.28 -2.42
N SER A 312 -8.44 -11.18 -2.17
CA SER A 312 -7.00 -11.09 -2.46
C SER A 312 -6.16 -12.09 -1.66
N THR A 313 -6.55 -12.39 -0.43
CA THR A 313 -5.93 -13.37 0.48
C THR A 313 -6.27 -14.81 0.09
N TRP A 314 -7.53 -15.09 -0.25
CA TRP A 314 -7.93 -16.42 -0.73
C TRP A 314 -7.38 -16.76 -2.12
N ASN A 315 -6.96 -15.76 -2.91
CA ASN A 315 -6.25 -15.96 -4.18
C ASN A 315 -4.72 -16.06 -4.03
N TYR A 316 -4.17 -15.89 -2.81
CA TYR A 316 -2.73 -15.93 -2.52
C TYR A 316 -2.32 -17.22 -1.78
N ILE A 317 -3.27 -17.92 -1.16
CA ILE A 317 -3.10 -19.15 -0.38
C ILE A 317 -3.33 -20.37 -1.26
#